data_AF-A0AAE1M6U5-F1
#
_entry.id   AF-A0AAE1M6U5-F1
#
_cell.length_a   1.000
_cell.length_b   1.000
_cell.length_c   1.000
_cell.angle_alpha   90.00
_cell.angle_beta   90.00
_cell.angle_gamma   90.00
#
_symmetry.space_group_name_H-M   'P 1'
#
loop_
_entity.id
_entity.type
_entity.pdbx_description
1 polymer ?
#
loop_
_entity_poly.entity_id
_entity_poly.type
_entity_poly.pdbx_seq_one_letter_code
_entity_poly.pdbx_strand_id
1 'polypeptide(L)'
;MRSALLSKNKLQFVDGSIPSPPSTASSFPIWERCNNLVQVWLTRSLSPTISKSVLWFDSALEIWNDLRSRFSQSDLFRIADLQEEICTLR
;
A
#
# COMPACT_ATOMS: atom_id res chain seq x y z
N MET A 1 -5.82 1.77 6.72
CA MET A 1 -4.34 1.64 6.69
C MET A 1 -3.62 2.99 6.76
N ARG A 2 -3.91 3.97 5.88
CA ARG A 2 -3.21 5.27 5.82
C ARG A 2 -3.06 5.97 7.18
N SER A 3 -4.13 6.14 7.94
CA SER A 3 -4.09 6.81 9.26
C SER A 3 -3.24 6.09 10.30
N ALA A 4 -3.19 4.74 10.25
CA ALA A 4 -2.37 3.93 11.16
C ALA A 4 -0.87 4.02 10.83
N LEU A 5 -0.52 4.17 9.54
CA LEU A 5 0.86 4.40 9.12
C LEU A 5 1.31 5.83 9.43
N LEU A 6 0.43 6.82 9.24
CA LEU A 6 0.69 8.21 9.60
C LEU A 6 0.96 8.38 11.10
N SER A 7 0.13 7.80 11.97
CA SER A 7 0.31 7.90 13.42
C SER A 7 1.62 7.30 13.94
N LYS A 8 2.29 6.47 13.12
CA LYS A 8 3.57 5.82 13.45
C LYS A 8 4.76 6.34 12.64
N ASN A 9 4.57 7.39 11.83
CA ASN A 9 5.59 7.92 10.91
C ASN A 9 6.15 6.83 9.98
N LYS A 10 5.25 6.04 9.37
CA LYS A 10 5.59 4.93 8.46
C LYS A 10 4.97 5.05 7.08
N LEU A 11 4.19 6.10 6.81
CA LEU A 11 3.58 6.31 5.49
C LEU A 11 4.64 6.41 4.38
N GLN A 12 5.79 6.98 4.70
CA GLN A 12 6.87 7.22 3.75
C GLN A 12 7.49 5.95 3.15
N PHE A 13 7.25 4.78 3.77
CA PHE A 13 7.69 3.47 3.26
C PHE A 13 6.74 2.89 2.21
N VAL A 14 5.48 3.35 2.15
CA VAL A 14 4.48 2.90 1.16
C VAL A 14 4.22 3.91 0.05
N ASP A 15 4.54 5.18 0.26
CA ASP A 15 4.44 6.22 -0.77
C ASP A 15 5.75 6.45 -1.54
N GLY A 16 6.85 5.83 -1.10
CA GLY A 16 8.16 5.91 -1.73
C GLY A 16 8.99 7.15 -1.39
N SER A 17 8.54 7.99 -0.45
CA SER A 17 9.27 9.20 -0.04
C SER A 17 10.61 8.90 0.61
N ILE A 18 10.76 7.73 1.26
CA ILE A 18 12.06 7.22 1.74
C ILE A 18 12.46 6.02 0.87
N PRO A 19 13.27 6.25 -0.18
CA PRO A 19 13.74 5.16 -1.04
C PRO A 19 14.68 4.23 -0.29
N SER A 20 14.83 3.00 -0.79
CA SER A 20 15.81 2.05 -0.27
C SER A 20 17.23 2.64 -0.43
N PRO A 21 17.99 2.80 0.67
CA PRO A 21 19.38 3.22 0.57
C PRO A 21 20.25 2.09 -0.03
N PRO A 22 21.47 2.40 -0.49
CA PRO A 22 22.41 1.37 -0.90
C PRO A 22 22.71 0.39 0.24
N SER A 23 22.91 -0.89 -0.06
CA SER A 23 23.23 -1.92 0.94
C SER A 23 24.53 -1.66 1.71
N THR A 24 25.41 -0.82 1.17
CA THR A 24 26.66 -0.38 1.80
C THR A 24 26.48 0.76 2.80
N ALA A 25 25.31 1.42 2.81
CA ALA A 25 25.05 2.53 3.71
C ALA A 25 24.77 2.03 5.14
N SER A 26 25.30 2.73 6.14
CA SER A 26 25.05 2.42 7.56
C SER A 26 23.57 2.53 7.95
N SER A 27 22.77 3.26 7.17
CA SER A 27 21.32 3.40 7.36
C SER A 27 20.51 2.22 6.81
N PHE A 28 21.09 1.36 5.97
CA PHE A 28 20.36 0.26 5.33
C PHE A 28 19.71 -0.71 6.32
N PRO A 29 20.38 -1.21 7.38
CA PRO A 29 19.75 -2.13 8.33
C PRO A 29 18.57 -1.49 9.09
N ILE A 30 18.64 -0.18 9.34
CA ILE A 30 17.57 0.56 10.02
C ILE A 30 16.37 0.72 9.08
N TRP A 31 16.63 1.04 7.82
CA TRP A 31 15.61 1.14 6.78
C TRP A 31 14.92 -0.20 6.55
N GLU A 32 15.70 -1.27 6.38
CA GLU A 32 15.22 -2.64 6.14
C GLU A 32 14.31 -3.11 7.28
N ARG A 33 14.70 -2.89 8.54
CA ARG A 33 13.86 -3.22 9.69
C ARG A 33 12.51 -2.48 9.67
N CYS A 34 12.51 -1.20 9.28
CA CYS A 34 11.28 -0.42 9.18
C CYS A 34 10.41 -0.88 8.01
N ASN A 35 11.00 -1.17 6.85
CA ASN A 35 10.33 -1.73 5.69
C ASN A 35 9.65 -3.06 6.04
N ASN A 36 10.39 -3.99 6.66
CA ASN A 36 9.89 -5.30 7.07
C ASN A 36 8.72 -5.19 8.06
N LEU A 37 8.77 -4.24 8.99
CA LEU A 37 7.67 -3.99 9.92
C LEU A 37 6.39 -3.58 9.19
N VAL A 38 6.52 -2.70 8.18
CA VAL A 38 5.38 -2.27 7.37
C VAL A 38 4.86 -3.41 6.50
N GLN A 39 5.73 -4.25 5.93
CA GLN A 39 5.32 -5.47 5.21
C GLN A 39 4.52 -6.42 6.11
N VAL A 40 4.97 -6.65 7.35
CA VAL A 40 4.23 -7.47 8.33
C VAL A 40 2.87 -6.86 8.65
N TRP A 41 2.76 -5.55 8.80
CA TRP A 41 1.46 -4.90 9.04
C TRP A 41 0.54 -5.00 7.82
N LEU A 42 1.07 -4.81 6.61
CA LEU A 42 0.32 -4.98 5.38
C LEU A 42 -0.20 -6.42 5.27
N THR A 43 0.69 -7.41 5.29
CA THR A 43 0.33 -8.83 5.17
C THR A 43 -0.65 -9.31 6.22
N ARG A 44 -0.52 -8.87 7.48
CA ARG A 44 -1.48 -9.19 8.56
C ARG A 44 -2.85 -8.52 8.41
N SER A 45 -2.92 -7.41 7.67
CA SER A 45 -4.17 -6.70 7.41
C SER A 45 -4.93 -7.27 6.20
N LEU A 46 -4.32 -8.19 5.45
CA LEU A 46 -4.90 -8.80 4.26
C LEU A 46 -5.57 -10.14 4.59
N SER A 47 -6.53 -10.53 3.76
CA SER A 47 -7.06 -11.90 3.81
C SER A 47 -5.96 -12.91 3.43
N PRO A 48 -6.01 -14.16 3.92
CA PRO A 48 -4.99 -15.18 3.65
C PRO A 48 -4.73 -15.43 2.16
N THR A 49 -5.75 -15.27 1.32
CA THR A 49 -5.62 -15.43 -0.14
C THR A 49 -4.80 -14.29 -0.76
N ILE A 50 -5.04 -13.05 -0.33
CA ILE A 50 -4.35 -11.88 -0.86
C ILE A 50 -2.93 -11.82 -0.27
N SER A 51 -2.73 -12.15 1.01
CA SER A 51 -1.41 -12.13 1.63
C SER A 51 -0.41 -13.08 0.95
N LYS A 52 -0.85 -14.27 0.53
CA LYS A 52 -0.04 -15.21 -0.27
C LYS A 52 0.40 -14.61 -1.61
N SER A 53 -0.45 -13.80 -2.24
CA SER A 53 -0.14 -13.19 -3.54
C SER A 53 0.91 -12.07 -3.47
N VAL A 54 1.21 -11.56 -2.27
CA VAL A 54 2.17 -10.45 -2.07
C VAL A 54 3.41 -10.86 -1.26
N LEU A 55 3.55 -12.16 -0.93
CA LEU A 55 4.64 -12.66 -0.07
C LEU A 55 6.03 -12.57 -0.71
N TRP A 56 6.10 -12.51 -2.04
CA TRP A 56 7.34 -12.52 -2.82
C TRP A 56 7.95 -11.14 -3.07
N PHE A 57 7.29 -10.07 -2.61
CA PHE A 57 7.80 -8.71 -2.77
C PHE A 57 8.80 -8.36 -1.65
N ASP A 58 9.89 -7.71 -2.02
CA ASP A 58 10.98 -7.36 -1.10
C ASP A 58 10.76 -6.01 -0.40
N SER A 59 9.85 -5.17 -0.91
CA SER A 59 9.52 -3.88 -0.30
C SER A 59 8.04 -3.70 0.04
N ALA A 60 7.78 -2.93 1.09
CA ALA A 60 6.42 -2.50 1.45
C ALA A 60 5.78 -1.64 0.35
N LEU A 61 6.60 -0.90 -0.40
CA LEU A 61 6.19 -0.07 -1.53
C LEU A 61 5.64 -0.93 -2.67
N GLU A 62 6.32 -2.01 -3.04
CA GLU A 62 5.86 -2.91 -4.10
C GLU A 62 4.55 -3.61 -3.72
N ILE A 63 4.46 -4.13 -2.48
CA ILE A 63 3.20 -4.69 -1.95
C ILE A 63 2.08 -3.66 -2.06
N TRP A 64 2.34 -2.42 -1.63
CA TRP A 64 1.34 -1.36 -1.68
C TRP A 64 0.90 -1.04 -3.11
N ASN A 65 1.84 -0.96 -4.04
CA ASN A 65 1.56 -0.67 -5.44
C ASN A 65 0.80 -1.80 -6.14
N ASP A 66 1.12 -3.07 -5.88
CA ASP A 66 0.36 -4.22 -6.39
C ASP A 66 -1.09 -4.20 -5.90
N LEU A 67 -1.27 -4.04 -4.58
CA LEU A 67 -2.59 -3.95 -3.97
C LEU A 67 -3.39 -2.77 -4.53
N ARG A 68 -2.73 -1.63 -4.72
CA ARG A 68 -3.35 -0.44 -5.31
C ARG A 68 -3.78 -0.72 -6.75
N SER A 69 -2.90 -1.26 -7.58
CA SER A 69 -3.20 -1.60 -8.97
C SER A 69 -4.41 -2.54 -9.11
N ARG A 70 -4.47 -3.56 -8.25
CA ARG A 70 -5.51 -4.61 -8.28
C ARG A 70 -6.84 -4.18 -7.68
N PHE A 71 -6.82 -3.42 -6.59
CA PHE A 71 -8.01 -3.18 -5.75
C PHE A 71 -8.37 -1.70 -5.63
N SER A 72 -7.53 -0.77 -6.08
CA SER A 72 -7.86 0.66 -6.10
C SER A 72 -8.45 1.13 -7.43
N GLN A 73 -8.82 0.20 -8.31
CA GLN A 73 -9.63 0.57 -9.47
C GLN A 73 -10.92 1.19 -8.92
N SER A 74 -11.03 2.50 -9.06
CA SER A 74 -12.32 3.18 -8.96
C SER A 74 -13.24 2.45 -9.92
N ASP A 75 -14.34 1.90 -9.40
CA ASP A 75 -15.36 1.30 -10.24
C ASP A 75 -15.97 2.42 -11.08
N LEU A 76 -15.34 2.69 -12.23
CA LEU A 76 -15.68 3.79 -13.12
C LEU A 76 -17.11 3.65 -13.62
N PHE A 77 -17.57 2.40 -13.77
CA PHE A 77 -18.96 2.08 -14.05
C PHE A 77 -19.84 2.49 -12.88
N ARG A 78 -19.51 2.08 -11.65
CA ARG A 78 -20.28 2.51 -10.47
C ARG A 78 -20.29 4.03 -10.29
N ILE A 79 -19.18 4.72 -10.58
CA ILE A 79 -19.11 6.18 -10.53
C ILE A 79 -20.01 6.79 -11.60
N ALA A 80 -19.98 6.27 -12.83
CA ALA A 80 -20.84 6.72 -13.92
C ALA A 80 -22.33 6.46 -13.61
N ASP A 81 -22.68 5.27 -13.14
CA ASP A 81 -24.04 4.92 -12.73
C ASP A 81 -24.57 5.87 -11.64
N LEU A 82 -23.75 6.17 -10.63
CA LEU A 82 -24.11 7.11 -9.57
C LEU A 82 -24.24 8.55 -10.10
N GLN A 83 -23.41 8.96 -11.06
CA GLN A 83 -23.53 10.26 -11.71
C GLN A 83 -24.81 10.35 -12.54
N GLU A 84 -25.20 9.28 -13.22
CA GLU A 84 -26.44 9.17 -13.98
C GLU A 84 -27.67 9.19 -13.06
N GLU A 85 -27.67 8.44 -11.96
CA GLU A 85 -28.71 8.51 -10.91
C GLU A 85 -28.84 9.95 -10.38
N ILE A 86 -27.74 10.64 -10.09
CA ILE A 86 -27.79 12.03 -9.62
C ILE A 86 -28.35 12.97 -10.70
N CYS A 87 -27.98 12.78 -11.96
CA CYS A 87 -28.51 13.58 -13.07
C CYS A 87 -30.00 13.35 -13.33
N THR A 88 -30.50 12.13 -13.11
CA THR A 88 -31.91 11.76 -13.30
C THR A 88 -32.78 12.09 -12.08
N LEU A 89 -32.18 12.32 -10.91
CA LEU A 89 -32.85 12.85 -9.71
C LEU A 89 -33.12 14.37 -9.75
N ARG A 90 -32.88 15.02 -10.90
CA ARG A 90 -33.05 16.46 -11.12
C ARG A 90 -34.29 16.75 -11.96
#